data_AF-A0A7X4KPK8-F1
#
_entry.id   AF-A0A7X4KPK8-F1
#
_cell.length_a   1.000
_cell.length_b   1.000
_cell.length_c   1.000
_cell.angle_alpha   90.00
_cell.angle_beta   90.00
_cell.angle_gamma   90.00
#
_symmetry.space_group_name_H-M   'P 1'
#
loop_
_entity.id
_entity.type
_entity.pdbx_description
1 polymer ?
#
loop_
_entity_poly.entity_id
_entity_poly.type
_entity_poly.pdbx_seq_one_letter_code
_entity_poly.pdbx_strand_id
1 'polypeptide(L)'
;MPAANSTTPVRFAGTDNPRYLRALHALMLRPVPREHLDSVAGCSNGPDLILHLRDLGLGHAGLPCTMIPDRDRDGERIRRGVYHLTETGRRAISAWLRLRDRKAGE
;
A
#
# COMPACT_ATOMS: atom_id res chain seq x y z
N MET A 1 21.84 -14.14 21.96
CA MET A 1 20.74 -13.18 22.20
C MET A 1 20.65 -12.27 20.99
N PRO A 2 19.64 -12.35 20.10
CA PRO A 2 19.54 -11.38 19.03
C PRO A 2 19.02 -10.05 19.60
N ALA A 3 19.67 -8.97 19.20
CA ALA A 3 19.38 -7.60 19.63
C ALA A 3 17.95 -7.19 19.24
N ALA A 4 17.27 -6.48 20.14
CA ALA A 4 16.00 -5.83 19.85
C ALA A 4 16.21 -4.77 18.75
N ASN A 5 15.83 -5.11 17.51
CA ASN A 5 15.84 -4.15 16.41
C ASN A 5 14.78 -3.09 16.70
N SER A 6 15.21 -1.89 17.09
CA SER A 6 14.40 -0.69 17.27
C SER A 6 13.81 -0.26 15.94
N THR A 7 12.73 -0.94 15.53
CA THR A 7 12.00 -0.61 14.30
C THR A 7 11.27 0.70 14.53
N THR A 8 11.75 1.78 13.94
CA THR A 8 11.05 3.07 13.94
C THR A 8 9.61 2.84 13.45
N PRO A 9 8.59 3.25 14.21
CA PRO A 9 7.22 3.03 13.81
C PRO A 9 6.94 3.75 12.49
N VAL A 10 6.44 2.99 11.51
CA VAL A 10 5.98 3.50 10.21
C VAL A 10 4.95 4.60 10.47
N ARG A 11 5.23 5.83 10.02
CA ARG A 11 4.34 6.98 10.18
C ARG A 11 3.94 7.50 8.82
N PHE A 12 2.66 7.35 8.49
CA PHE A 12 2.11 7.81 7.22
C PHE A 12 1.74 9.30 7.31
N ALA A 13 2.28 10.12 6.41
CA ALA A 13 2.02 11.56 6.34
C ALA A 13 0.60 11.88 5.85
N GLY A 14 -0.01 10.97 5.08
CA GLY A 14 -1.32 11.17 4.48
C GLY A 14 -1.28 11.69 3.06
N THR A 15 -2.45 11.76 2.44
CA THR A 15 -2.64 12.34 1.09
C THR A 15 -4.10 12.74 0.91
N ASP A 16 -4.34 13.79 0.15
CA ASP A 16 -5.68 14.23 -0.28
C ASP A 16 -5.98 13.86 -1.74
N ASN A 17 -5.03 13.21 -2.43
CA ASN A 17 -5.22 12.82 -3.82
C ASN A 17 -6.28 11.70 -3.92
N PRO A 18 -7.41 11.91 -4.62
CA PRO A 18 -8.51 10.94 -4.69
C PRO A 18 -8.11 9.60 -5.34
N ARG A 19 -7.08 9.58 -6.20
CA ARG A 19 -6.54 8.34 -6.77
C ARG A 19 -5.86 7.50 -5.70
N TYR A 20 -5.13 8.14 -4.81
CA TYR A 20 -4.35 7.48 -3.77
C TYR A 20 -5.29 6.99 -2.66
N LEU A 21 -6.33 7.76 -2.36
CA LEU A 21 -7.39 7.36 -1.43
C LEU A 21 -8.11 6.09 -1.91
N ARG A 22 -8.44 5.98 -3.21
CA ARG A 22 -9.03 4.77 -3.78
C ARG A 22 -8.11 3.55 -3.67
N ALA A 23 -6.83 3.73 -3.98
CA ALA A 23 -5.83 2.68 -3.85
C ALA A 23 -5.65 2.23 -2.39
N LEU A 24 -5.53 3.17 -1.44
CA LEU A 24 -5.41 2.89 -0.02
C LEU A 24 -6.63 2.13 0.52
N HIS A 25 -7.83 2.54 0.11
CA HIS A 25 -9.06 1.84 0.47
C HIS A 25 -9.04 0.38 0.00
N ALA A 26 -8.70 0.13 -1.27
CA ALA A 26 -8.60 -1.24 -1.79
C ALA A 26 -7.55 -2.09 -1.05
N LEU A 27 -6.37 -1.51 -0.78
CA LEU A 27 -5.27 -2.18 -0.06
C LEU A 27 -5.62 -2.50 1.40
N MET A 28 -6.43 -1.67 2.05
CA MET A 28 -6.95 -1.92 3.40
C MET A 28 -7.91 -3.11 3.43
N LEU A 29 -8.65 -3.35 2.34
CA LEU A 29 -9.56 -4.49 2.24
C LEU A 29 -8.81 -5.79 1.95
N ARG A 30 -7.90 -5.79 0.96
CA ARG A 30 -7.18 -7.00 0.53
C ARG A 30 -5.87 -6.68 -0.22
N PRO A 31 -4.95 -7.65 -0.35
CA PRO A 31 -3.86 -7.56 -1.32
C PRO A 31 -4.38 -7.26 -2.74
N VAL A 32 -3.65 -6.42 -3.48
CA VAL A 32 -4.03 -5.96 -4.82
C VAL A 32 -2.93 -6.32 -5.82
N PRO A 33 -3.24 -7.11 -6.87
CA PRO A 33 -2.31 -7.33 -7.98
C PRO A 33 -1.92 -6.02 -8.65
N ARG A 34 -0.66 -5.91 -9.07
CA ARG A 34 -0.12 -4.71 -9.75
C ARG A 34 -1.00 -4.28 -10.93
N GLU A 35 -1.42 -5.24 -11.75
CA GLU A 35 -2.27 -5.03 -12.92
C GLU A 35 -3.67 -4.48 -12.58
N HIS A 36 -4.21 -4.80 -11.41
CA HIS A 36 -5.52 -4.35 -10.98
C HIS A 36 -5.48 -2.95 -10.36
N LEU A 37 -4.30 -2.52 -9.90
CA LEU A 37 -4.15 -1.25 -9.19
C LEU A 37 -4.49 -0.04 -10.07
N ASP A 38 -4.12 -0.07 -11.34
CA ASP A 38 -4.40 1.02 -12.29
C ASP A 38 -5.90 1.25 -12.44
N SER A 39 -6.67 0.16 -12.52
CA SER A 39 -8.13 0.20 -12.59
C SER A 39 -8.75 0.78 -11.32
N VAL A 40 -8.27 0.34 -10.14
CA VAL A 40 -8.73 0.87 -8.84
C VAL A 40 -8.45 2.37 -8.70
N ALA A 41 -7.22 2.78 -9.02
CA ALA A 41 -6.79 4.17 -8.91
C ALA A 41 -7.38 5.06 -10.02
N GLY A 42 -7.86 4.46 -11.12
CA GLY A 42 -8.34 5.17 -12.32
C GLY A 42 -7.22 5.93 -13.03
N CYS A 43 -6.00 5.38 -13.04
CA CYS A 43 -4.86 5.94 -13.76
C CYS A 43 -3.85 4.84 -14.13
N SER A 44 -3.26 4.94 -15.32
CA SER A 44 -2.31 3.96 -15.87
C SER A 44 -0.88 4.12 -15.35
N ASN A 45 -0.71 4.41 -14.05
CA ASN A 45 0.60 4.58 -13.41
C ASN A 45 0.59 4.14 -11.93
N GLY A 46 -0.04 2.99 -11.64
CA GLY A 46 -0.10 2.40 -10.30
C GLY A 46 1.25 2.18 -9.62
N PRO A 47 2.34 1.78 -10.32
CA PRO A 47 3.65 1.62 -9.70
C PRO A 47 4.21 2.91 -9.11
N ASP A 48 4.06 4.03 -9.80
CA ASP A 48 4.45 5.36 -9.34
C ASP A 48 3.59 5.83 -8.15
N LEU A 49 2.28 5.57 -8.21
CA LEU A 49 1.38 5.80 -7.09
C LEU A 49 1.84 5.05 -5.83
N ILE A 50 2.25 3.78 -5.97
CA ILE A 50 2.76 2.99 -4.84
C ILE A 50 4.09 3.57 -4.33
N LEU A 51 4.97 4.00 -5.22
CA LEU A 51 6.22 4.65 -4.84
C LEU A 51 5.94 5.88 -3.98
N HIS A 52 5.06 6.78 -4.43
CA HIS A 52 4.69 7.95 -3.63
C HIS A 52 4.03 7.59 -2.29
N LEU A 53 3.17 6.57 -2.25
CA LEU A 53 2.61 6.09 -0.96
C LEU A 53 3.69 5.57 -0.01
N ARG A 54 4.75 4.96 -0.53
CA ARG A 54 5.91 4.54 0.27
C ARG A 54 6.69 5.75 0.78
N ASP A 55 6.92 6.74 -0.08
CA ASP A 55 7.65 7.97 0.25
C ASP A 55 6.89 8.83 1.27
N LEU A 56 5.56 8.76 1.26
CA LEU A 56 4.69 9.34 2.30
C LEU A 56 4.79 8.62 3.66
N GLY A 57 5.74 7.69 3.81
CA GLY A 57 6.12 7.11 5.08
C GLY A 57 5.62 5.70 5.33
N LEU A 58 4.93 5.05 4.37
CA LEU A 58 4.67 3.61 4.46
C LEU A 58 5.93 2.78 4.25
N GLY A 59 6.81 3.22 3.35
CA GLY A 59 8.00 2.49 2.94
C GLY A 59 7.73 1.06 2.46
N HIS A 60 8.80 0.31 2.20
CA HIS A 60 8.72 -1.10 1.88
C HIS A 60 8.27 -1.97 3.07
N ALA A 61 8.49 -1.50 4.30
CA ALA A 61 8.07 -2.18 5.51
C ALA A 61 6.55 -2.15 5.71
N GLY A 62 5.87 -1.08 5.32
CA GLY A 62 4.43 -0.91 5.42
C GLY A 62 3.66 -1.36 4.17
N LEU A 63 4.25 -1.17 2.99
CA LEU A 63 3.62 -1.47 1.68
C LEU A 63 4.59 -2.24 0.75
N PRO A 64 4.93 -3.50 1.07
CA PRO A 64 5.74 -4.37 0.21
C PRO A 64 5.02 -4.76 -1.09
N CYS A 65 5.79 -5.32 -2.01
CA CYS A 65 5.30 -6.03 -3.20
C CYS A 65 5.85 -7.44 -3.16
N THR A 66 4.98 -8.44 -3.12
CA THR A 66 5.38 -9.85 -3.15
C THR A 66 5.15 -10.43 -4.53
N MET A 67 6.10 -11.27 -4.97
CA MET A 67 6.02 -11.95 -6.26
C MET A 67 5.34 -13.30 -6.05
N ILE A 68 4.12 -13.47 -6.55
CA ILE A 68 3.33 -14.68 -6.40
C ILE A 68 3.37 -15.49 -7.71
N PRO A 69 3.60 -16.82 -7.66
CA PRO A 69 3.51 -17.67 -8.85
C PRO A 69 2.14 -17.53 -9.54
N ASP A 70 2.14 -17.40 -10.85
CA ASP A 70 0.92 -17.32 -11.66
C ASP A 70 1.16 -17.87 -13.07
N ARG A 71 0.14 -17.85 -13.91
CA ARG A 71 0.25 -18.14 -15.34
C ARG A 71 -0.14 -16.94 -16.18
N ASP A 72 0.57 -16.72 -17.27
CA ASP A 72 0.16 -15.71 -18.24
C ASP A 72 -0.94 -16.22 -19.18
N ARG A 73 -1.28 -15.40 -20.17
CA ARG A 73 -2.31 -15.69 -21.17
C ARG A 73 -1.98 -16.89 -22.06
N ASP A 74 -0.70 -17.20 -22.23
CA ASP A 74 -0.22 -18.31 -23.05
C ASP A 74 -0.01 -19.58 -22.21
N GLY A 75 -0.27 -19.50 -20.90
CA GLY A 75 -0.19 -20.61 -19.95
C GLY A 75 1.21 -20.79 -19.34
N GLU A 76 2.15 -19.90 -19.67
CA GLU A 76 3.52 -19.95 -19.17
C GLU A 76 3.61 -19.52 -17.72
N ARG A 77 4.57 -20.10 -17.00
CA ARG A 77 4.77 -19.80 -15.57
C ARG A 77 5.40 -18.42 -15.41
N ILE A 78 4.67 -17.52 -14.76
CA ILE A 78 5.14 -16.19 -14.42
C ILE A 78 5.15 -15.97 -12.91
N ARG A 79 5.61 -14.79 -12.49
CA ARG A 79 5.39 -14.28 -11.14
C ARG A 79 4.73 -12.91 -11.22
N ARG A 80 3.51 -12.78 -10.71
CA ARG A 80 2.81 -11.49 -10.64
C ARG A 80 3.17 -10.75 -9.36
N GLY A 81 3.37 -9.44 -9.47
CA GLY A 81 3.55 -8.58 -8.30
C GLY A 81 2.22 -8.29 -7.63
N VAL A 82 2.15 -8.48 -6.32
CA VAL A 82 0.98 -8.19 -5.49
C VAL A 82 1.38 -7.23 -4.37
N TYR A 83 0.74 -6.08 -4.35
CA TYR A 83 0.88 -5.11 -3.27
C TYR A 83 -0.01 -5.50 -2.11
N HIS A 84 0.52 -5.38 -0.89
CA HIS A 84 -0.27 -5.61 0.31
C HIS A 84 0.25 -4.75 1.46
N LEU A 85 -0.63 -4.44 2.40
CA LEU A 85 -0.22 -3.78 3.63
C LEU A 85 0.22 -4.82 4.66
N THR A 86 1.37 -4.58 5.29
CA THR A 86 1.75 -5.28 6.51
C THR A 86 0.95 -4.76 7.70
N GLU A 87 1.07 -5.42 8.84
CA GLU A 87 0.45 -4.96 10.08
C GLU A 87 0.87 -3.54 10.46
N THR A 88 2.16 -3.19 10.29
CA THR A 88 2.67 -1.84 10.56
C THR A 88 2.11 -0.81 9.59
N GLY A 89 2.01 -1.14 8.30
CA GLY A 89 1.38 -0.29 7.29
C GLY A 89 -0.10 -0.02 7.58
N ARG A 90 -0.87 -1.07 7.93
CA ARG A 90 -2.29 -0.96 8.33
C ARG A 90 -2.47 -0.05 9.54
N ARG A 91 -1.62 -0.18 10.55
CA ARG A 91 -1.64 0.67 11.75
C ARG A 91 -1.33 2.12 11.41
N ALA A 92 -0.33 2.38 10.57
CA ALA A 92 0.05 3.73 10.14
C ALA A 92 -1.10 4.44 9.42
N ILE A 93 -1.76 3.75 8.48
CA ILE A 93 -2.93 4.28 7.76
C ILE A 93 -4.10 4.51 8.71
N SER A 94 -4.40 3.55 9.58
CA SER A 94 -5.53 3.67 10.53
C SER A 94 -5.32 4.82 11.52
N ALA A 95 -4.08 5.02 12.00
CA ALA A 95 -3.74 6.15 12.86
C ALA A 95 -3.92 7.50 12.14
N TRP A 96 -3.53 7.56 10.87
CA TRP A 96 -3.74 8.75 10.04
C TRP A 96 -5.23 9.02 9.77
N LEU A 97 -6.04 8.00 9.45
CA LEU A 97 -7.49 8.16 9.25
C LEU A 97 -8.16 8.74 10.50
N ARG A 98 -7.83 8.22 11.70
CA ARG A 98 -8.34 8.76 12.97
C ARG A 98 -7.94 10.22 13.21
N LEU A 99 -6.74 10.63 12.79
CA LEU A 99 -6.30 12.03 12.87
C LEU A 99 -7.07 12.91 11.89
N ARG A 100 -7.34 12.41 10.69
CA ARG A 100 -8.10 13.10 9.65
C ARG A 100 -9.56 13.31 10.06
N ASP A 101 -10.23 12.28 10.58
CA ASP A 101 -11.64 12.35 10.97
C ASP A 101 -11.86 13.36 12.11
N ARG A 102 -10.92 13.43 13.07
CA ARG A 102 -10.96 14.45 14.13
C ARG A 102 -10.92 15.88 13.57
N LYS A 103 -10.04 16.13 12.60
CA LYS A 103 -9.94 17.44 11.94
C LYS A 103 -11.17 17.80 11.10
N ALA A 104 -11.93 16.81 10.63
CA ALA A 104 -13.13 17.05 9.82
C ALA A 104 -14.39 17.29 10.68
N GLY A 105 -14.36 16.92 11.96
CA GLY A 105 -15.45 17.14 12.91
C GLY A 105 -15.27 18.36 13.81
N GLU A 106 -14.16 19.09 13.68
CA GLU A 106 -13.91 20.42 14.25
C GLU A 106 -14.32 21.51 13.26
#